data_AF-A0A2V6LKV0-F1
#
_entry.id   AF-A0A2V6LKV0-F1
#
_cell.length_a   1.000
_cell.length_b   1.000
_cell.length_c   1.000
_cell.angle_alpha   90.00
_cell.angle_beta   90.00
_cell.angle_gamma   90.00
#
_symmetry.space_group_name_H-M   'P 1'
#
loop_
_entity.id
_entity.type
_entity.pdbx_description
1 polymer ?
#
loop_
_entity_poly.entity_id
_entity_poly.type
_entity_poly.pdbx_seq_one_letter_code
_entity_poly.pdbx_strand_id
1 'polypeptide(L)'
;SVVELGTEICDSIACARDHVVALRTKLGELAASSGLKIASMGTHPFSHWRDQLITEGERYQEILKDMQSLARANLIFGLHVHVGIPNRETAIHVMNQARYFMPHIYALSVNSPFWVGQNTGLKGYRLKVFERFPRTGIPDSFESLSEYEDYCKLLVKTACIDNAKKIWWDIRLHPFFDTLEVRVCDAQSRVDDTLAIAALIQAVIAKLHKLLHQNITFRIYRRRLLDENRWRAARYGIGGKLIDFGKEAEVDERSLLRELLEFVSTEVKELGSEKEMAHIERIIREGTGADRQLAAWEGTEDMKAVVDHIVGETYEGLILP
;
A
#
# COMPACT_ATOMS: atom_id res chain seq x y z
N SER A 1 0.93 15.16 13.33
CA SER A 1 0.79 13.94 14.14
C SER A 1 0.40 12.77 13.24
N VAL A 2 0.70 11.53 13.65
CA VAL A 2 0.42 10.31 12.89
C VAL A 2 -0.32 9.34 13.81
N VAL A 3 -1.34 8.66 13.30
CA VAL A 3 -2.07 7.60 14.02
C VAL A 3 -2.12 6.37 13.12
N GLU A 4 -1.80 5.20 13.67
CA GLU A 4 -1.95 3.92 13.00
C GLU A 4 -3.19 3.22 13.55
N LEU A 5 -4.01 2.68 12.65
CA LEU A 5 -5.16 1.84 13.00
C LEU A 5 -4.92 0.45 12.40
N GLY A 6 -5.05 -0.59 13.22
CA GLY A 6 -4.97 -1.98 12.79
C GLY A 6 -6.28 -2.68 13.12
N THR A 7 -6.83 -3.42 12.16
CA THR A 7 -7.92 -4.36 12.45
C THR A 7 -7.37 -5.53 13.25
N GLU A 8 -8.25 -6.24 13.95
CA GLU A 8 -7.96 -7.62 14.34
C GLU A 8 -7.83 -8.52 13.09
N ILE A 9 -7.50 -9.80 13.30
CA ILE A 9 -7.50 -10.80 12.24
C ILE A 9 -8.95 -11.06 11.80
N CYS A 10 -9.26 -10.69 10.55
CA CYS A 10 -10.59 -10.86 9.97
C CYS A 10 -10.65 -12.12 9.08
N ASP A 11 -11.77 -12.84 9.12
CA ASP A 11 -12.03 -14.02 8.28
C ASP A 11 -12.60 -13.67 6.90
N SER A 12 -13.05 -12.42 6.74
CA SER A 12 -13.78 -11.94 5.57
C SER A 12 -13.60 -10.43 5.39
N ILE A 13 -13.81 -9.94 4.17
CA ILE A 13 -13.77 -8.51 3.90
C ILE A 13 -14.92 -7.74 4.58
N ALA A 14 -16.04 -8.42 4.86
CA ALA A 14 -17.15 -7.87 5.64
C ALA A 14 -16.74 -7.61 7.09
N CYS A 15 -16.06 -8.57 7.75
CA CYS A 15 -15.49 -8.37 9.08
C CYS A 15 -14.45 -7.22 9.08
N ALA A 16 -13.58 -7.17 8.05
CA ALA A 16 -12.63 -6.07 7.90
C ALA A 16 -13.33 -4.70 7.74
N ARG A 17 -14.45 -4.65 7.01
CA ARG A 17 -15.28 -3.43 6.87
C ARG A 17 -15.77 -2.93 8.22
N ASP A 18 -16.37 -3.82 9.01
CA ASP A 18 -16.91 -3.46 10.33
C ASP A 18 -15.81 -2.90 11.23
N HIS A 19 -14.63 -3.54 11.25
CA HIS A 19 -13.49 -3.08 12.03
C HIS A 19 -12.95 -1.73 11.53
N VAL A 20 -12.75 -1.55 10.23
CA VAL A 20 -12.23 -0.30 9.66
C VAL A 20 -13.19 0.87 9.93
N VAL A 21 -14.50 0.67 9.73
CA VAL A 21 -15.51 1.70 10.02
C VAL A 21 -15.51 2.04 11.50
N ALA A 22 -15.57 1.04 12.38
CA ALA A 22 -15.59 1.28 13.83
C ALA A 22 -14.34 2.02 14.33
N LEU A 23 -13.15 1.61 13.88
CA LEU A 23 -11.88 2.23 14.27
C LEU A 23 -11.79 3.68 13.78
N ARG A 24 -12.19 3.94 12.52
CA ARG A 24 -12.15 5.28 11.95
C ARG A 24 -13.22 6.20 12.54
N THR A 25 -14.43 5.70 12.81
CA THR A 25 -15.48 6.41 13.54
C THR A 25 -14.96 6.84 14.92
N LYS A 26 -14.45 5.89 15.72
CA LYS A 26 -13.95 6.17 17.07
C LYS A 26 -12.81 7.18 17.06
N LEU A 27 -11.89 7.07 16.10
CA LEU A 27 -10.82 8.03 15.94
C LEU A 27 -11.35 9.42 15.55
N GLY A 28 -12.35 9.49 14.66
CA GLY A 28 -13.04 10.72 14.29
C GLY A 28 -13.71 11.41 15.48
N GLU A 29 -14.40 10.65 16.34
CA GLU A 29 -15.02 11.13 17.58
C GLU A 29 -13.98 11.68 18.57
N LEU A 30 -12.89 10.93 18.79
CA LEU A 30 -11.80 11.35 19.67
C LEU A 30 -11.14 12.63 19.16
N ALA A 31 -10.87 12.72 17.85
CA ALA A 31 -10.34 13.93 17.23
C ALA A 31 -11.30 15.12 17.44
N ALA A 32 -12.59 14.92 17.17
CA ALA A 32 -13.62 15.96 17.33
C ALA A 32 -13.71 16.47 18.77
N SER A 33 -13.60 15.59 19.77
CA SER A 33 -13.60 15.97 21.20
C SER A 33 -12.45 16.92 21.58
N SER A 34 -11.38 16.94 20.79
CA SER A 34 -10.22 17.82 20.95
C SER A 34 -10.19 18.98 19.95
N GLY A 35 -11.28 19.23 19.21
CA GLY A 35 -11.34 20.26 18.17
C GLY A 35 -10.48 19.96 16.94
N LEU A 36 -10.15 18.68 16.70
CA LEU A 36 -9.33 18.21 15.58
C LEU A 36 -10.18 17.43 14.58
N LYS A 37 -9.60 17.19 13.39
CA LYS A 37 -10.17 16.30 12.36
C LYS A 37 -9.12 15.28 11.95
N ILE A 38 -9.58 14.15 11.38
CA ILE A 38 -8.70 13.16 10.75
C ILE A 38 -8.69 13.29 9.23
N ALA A 39 -7.58 12.86 8.62
CA ALA A 39 -7.42 12.80 7.18
C ALA A 39 -6.53 11.60 6.82
N SER A 40 -6.89 10.84 5.79
CA SER A 40 -6.15 9.64 5.34
C SER A 40 -5.69 9.81 3.89
N MET A 41 -4.38 9.74 3.64
CA MET A 41 -3.77 9.96 2.32
C MET A 41 -2.31 9.50 2.31
N GLY A 42 -1.67 9.32 1.16
CA GLY A 42 -0.28 8.88 1.10
C GLY A 42 0.74 9.89 1.62
N THR A 43 0.51 11.18 1.35
CA THR A 43 1.32 12.32 1.81
C THR A 43 0.41 13.50 2.11
N HIS A 44 0.73 14.27 3.16
CA HIS A 44 0.00 15.51 3.42
C HIS A 44 0.36 16.57 2.38
N PRO A 45 -0.61 17.30 1.77
CA PRO A 45 -0.36 18.22 0.67
C PRO A 45 0.68 19.30 0.93
N PHE A 46 0.59 19.99 2.08
CA PHE A 46 1.46 21.12 2.42
C PHE A 46 2.24 21.02 3.74
N SER A 47 2.03 19.97 4.55
CA SER A 47 2.73 19.86 5.83
C SER A 47 4.23 19.72 5.63
N HIS A 48 5.01 20.49 6.39
CA HIS A 48 6.46 20.39 6.36
C HIS A 48 6.93 19.38 7.40
N TRP A 49 7.78 18.44 6.99
CA TRP A 49 8.30 17.38 7.86
C TRP A 49 9.15 17.91 9.03
N ARG A 50 9.82 19.06 8.87
CA ARG A 50 10.59 19.70 9.96
C ARG A 50 9.74 20.21 11.12
N ASP A 51 8.47 20.50 10.85
CA ASP A 51 7.57 21.09 11.85
C ASP A 51 6.86 20.01 12.67
N GLN A 52 7.09 18.73 12.34
CA GLN A 52 6.50 17.62 13.08
C GLN A 52 7.29 17.35 14.36
N LEU A 53 6.55 17.36 15.48
CA LEU A 53 7.07 16.89 16.75
C LEU A 53 7.37 15.39 16.65
N ILE A 54 8.57 15.02 17.10
CA ILE A 54 9.02 13.64 17.16
C ILE A 54 8.37 12.98 18.37
N THR A 55 7.68 11.85 18.17
CA THR A 55 7.13 11.06 19.27
C THR A 55 8.25 10.58 20.20
N GLU A 56 8.09 10.79 21.51
CA GLU A 56 9.03 10.31 22.52
C GLU A 56 8.96 8.77 22.63
N GLY A 57 10.10 8.09 22.42
CA GLY A 57 10.23 6.65 22.59
C GLY A 57 11.62 6.16 22.18
N GLU A 58 12.20 5.22 22.96
CA GLU A 58 13.58 4.74 22.77
C GLU A 58 13.84 4.22 21.35
N ARG A 59 12.89 3.45 20.80
CA ARG A 59 12.97 2.91 19.43
C ARG A 59 13.03 3.99 18.34
N TYR A 60 12.38 5.15 18.54
CA TYR A 60 12.40 6.23 17.55
C TYR A 60 13.69 7.05 17.64
N GLN A 61 14.25 7.19 18.83
CA GLN A 61 15.57 7.82 19.01
C GLN A 61 16.69 7.03 18.33
N GLU A 62 16.65 5.69 18.39
CA GLU A 62 17.59 4.84 17.65
C GLU A 62 17.46 5.03 16.13
N ILE A 63 16.23 5.05 15.60
CA ILE A 63 15.98 5.30 14.17
C ILE A 63 16.49 6.69 13.76
N LEU A 64 16.32 7.72 14.58
CA LEU A 64 16.86 9.05 14.29
C LEU A 64 18.39 9.08 14.33
N LYS A 65 19.01 8.35 15.26
CA LYS A 65 20.47 8.23 15.35
C LYS A 65 21.03 7.49 14.13
N ASP A 66 20.37 6.44 13.67
CA ASP A 66 20.83 5.62 12.54
C ASP A 66 20.54 6.27 11.18
N MET A 67 19.36 6.89 11.03
CA MET A 67 18.85 7.36 9.73
C MET A 67 18.90 8.88 9.56
N GLN A 68 19.20 9.63 10.63
CA GLN A 68 19.45 11.07 10.61
C GLN A 68 18.32 11.83 9.91
N SER A 69 18.66 12.71 8.96
CA SER A 69 17.70 13.52 8.21
C SER A 69 16.66 12.71 7.44
N LEU A 70 16.92 11.44 7.13
CA LEU A 70 15.98 10.58 6.41
C LEU A 70 14.76 10.23 7.28
N ALA A 71 14.99 9.84 8.54
CA ALA A 71 13.92 9.55 9.48
C ALA A 71 13.03 10.78 9.76
N ARG A 72 13.62 11.97 9.80
CA ARG A 72 12.90 13.23 10.01
C ARG A 72 11.95 13.57 8.86
N ALA A 73 12.27 13.15 7.64
CA ALA A 73 11.44 13.41 6.46
C ALA A 73 10.25 12.45 6.30
N ASN A 74 10.07 11.49 7.21
CA ASN A 74 9.11 10.39 7.08
C ASN A 74 7.68 10.78 7.52
N LEU A 75 7.06 11.74 6.82
CA LEU A 75 5.66 12.13 6.98
C LEU A 75 4.81 11.51 5.86
N ILE A 76 4.78 10.18 5.83
CA ILE A 76 4.06 9.39 4.83
C ILE A 76 3.13 8.38 5.50
N PHE A 77 2.03 8.05 4.85
CA PHE A 77 1.01 7.14 5.41
C PHE A 77 0.64 6.07 4.39
N GLY A 78 0.72 4.81 4.79
CA GLY A 78 0.49 3.66 3.92
C GLY A 78 -0.71 2.85 4.34
N LEU A 79 -1.26 2.10 3.39
CA LEU A 79 -2.13 0.97 3.67
C LEU A 79 -1.28 -0.30 3.65
N HIS A 80 -1.27 -1.04 4.77
CA HIS A 80 -0.64 -2.35 4.84
C HIS A 80 -1.72 -3.43 4.95
N VAL A 81 -1.63 -4.45 4.10
CA VAL A 81 -2.59 -5.55 4.07
C VAL A 81 -1.85 -6.85 4.38
N HIS A 82 -2.26 -7.51 5.46
CA HIS A 82 -1.76 -8.81 5.85
C HIS A 82 -2.69 -9.91 5.34
N VAL A 83 -2.14 -10.87 4.61
CA VAL A 83 -2.87 -12.07 4.17
C VAL A 83 -2.23 -13.30 4.81
N GLY A 84 -3.00 -14.01 5.64
CA GLY A 84 -2.54 -15.23 6.30
C GLY A 84 -2.27 -16.36 5.30
N ILE A 85 -1.14 -17.03 5.45
CA ILE A 85 -0.78 -18.22 4.68
C ILE A 85 -0.30 -19.30 5.66
N PRO A 86 -0.93 -20.49 5.70
CA PRO A 86 -0.62 -21.51 6.71
C PRO A 86 0.83 -22.01 6.72
N ASN A 87 1.52 -21.96 5.58
CA ASN A 87 2.86 -22.49 5.41
C ASN A 87 3.82 -21.40 4.90
N ARG A 88 4.91 -21.16 5.63
CA ARG A 88 5.93 -20.14 5.31
C ARG A 88 6.76 -20.48 4.06
N GLU A 89 7.03 -21.76 3.80
CA GLU A 89 7.67 -22.21 2.55
C GLU A 89 6.77 -21.93 1.35
N THR A 90 5.47 -22.19 1.48
CA THR A 90 4.50 -21.78 0.45
C THR A 90 4.46 -20.26 0.32
N ALA A 91 4.48 -19.52 1.43
CA ALA A 91 4.40 -18.07 1.43
C ALA A 91 5.58 -17.42 0.71
N ILE A 92 6.81 -17.93 0.81
CA ILE A 92 7.96 -17.35 0.07
C ILE A 92 7.77 -17.49 -1.45
N HIS A 93 7.27 -18.64 -1.91
CA HIS A 93 7.00 -18.86 -3.34
C HIS A 93 5.81 -18.03 -3.85
N VAL A 94 4.78 -17.83 -3.02
CA VAL A 94 3.67 -16.93 -3.32
C VAL A 94 4.17 -15.48 -3.38
N MET A 95 5.02 -15.05 -2.44
CA MET A 95 5.62 -13.71 -2.43
C MET A 95 6.41 -13.45 -3.72
N ASN A 96 7.23 -14.41 -4.15
CA ASN A 96 8.03 -14.28 -5.38
C ASN A 96 7.18 -13.99 -6.63
N GLN A 97 6.01 -14.64 -6.72
CA GLN A 97 5.04 -14.43 -7.78
C GLN A 97 4.31 -13.09 -7.60
N ALA A 98 3.89 -12.79 -6.36
CA ALA A 98 3.13 -11.59 -6.00
C ALA A 98 3.87 -10.28 -6.33
N ARG A 99 5.22 -10.30 -6.35
CA ARG A 99 6.07 -9.16 -6.76
C ARG A 99 5.64 -8.54 -8.09
N TYR A 100 5.20 -9.35 -9.06
CA TYR A 100 4.74 -8.88 -10.36
C TYR A 100 3.51 -7.97 -10.27
N PHE A 101 2.63 -8.23 -9.31
CA PHE A 101 1.36 -7.51 -9.15
C PHE A 101 1.51 -6.19 -8.38
N MET A 102 2.64 -5.98 -7.69
CA MET A 102 2.85 -4.81 -6.84
C MET A 102 2.74 -3.48 -7.60
N PRO A 103 3.31 -3.31 -8.82
CA PRO A 103 3.11 -2.09 -9.59
C PRO A 103 1.65 -1.81 -9.97
N HIS A 104 0.85 -2.84 -10.28
CA HIS A 104 -0.56 -2.69 -10.63
C HIS A 104 -1.40 -2.24 -9.42
N ILE A 105 -1.19 -2.94 -8.30
CA ILE A 105 -1.82 -2.59 -7.01
C ILE A 105 -1.40 -1.18 -6.58
N TYR A 106 -0.14 -0.80 -6.82
CA TYR A 106 0.33 0.55 -6.54
C TYR A 106 -0.35 1.59 -7.43
N ALA A 107 -0.41 1.36 -8.75
CA ALA A 107 -1.05 2.26 -9.70
C ALA A 107 -2.52 2.53 -9.33
N LEU A 108 -3.22 1.51 -8.85
CA LEU A 108 -4.60 1.58 -8.37
C LEU A 108 -4.76 2.33 -7.04
N SER A 109 -3.74 2.27 -6.18
CA SER A 109 -3.78 2.80 -4.80
C SER A 109 -3.04 4.13 -4.62
N VAL A 110 -2.56 4.77 -5.69
CA VAL A 110 -1.89 6.08 -5.57
C VAL A 110 -2.83 7.14 -4.98
N ASN A 111 -2.36 7.83 -3.94
CA ASN A 111 -3.11 8.84 -3.20
C ASN A 111 -2.18 9.92 -2.60
N SER A 112 -1.09 10.25 -3.29
CA SER A 112 -0.06 11.19 -2.82
C SER A 112 0.52 12.08 -3.94
N PRO A 113 -0.28 12.90 -4.62
CA PRO A 113 0.24 13.76 -5.70
C PRO A 113 1.01 15.00 -5.22
N PHE A 114 0.81 15.40 -3.96
CA PHE A 114 1.37 16.62 -3.39
C PHE A 114 2.44 16.36 -2.33
N TRP A 115 3.44 17.23 -2.24
CA TRP A 115 4.46 17.17 -1.19
C TRP A 115 4.98 18.58 -0.86
N VAL A 116 4.88 18.96 0.41
CA VAL A 116 5.42 20.24 0.93
C VAL A 116 4.95 21.45 0.10
N GLY A 117 3.66 21.45 -0.23
CA GLY A 117 2.98 22.55 -0.91
C GLY A 117 3.15 22.56 -2.42
N GLN A 118 3.73 21.50 -2.99
CA GLN A 118 3.98 21.38 -4.42
C GLN A 118 3.19 20.22 -5.03
N ASN A 119 2.59 20.47 -6.19
CA ASN A 119 2.19 19.40 -7.11
C ASN A 119 3.47 18.73 -7.64
N THR A 120 3.70 17.48 -7.25
CA THR A 120 4.96 16.79 -7.57
C THR A 120 5.05 16.34 -9.02
N GLY A 121 3.92 16.36 -9.73
CA GLY A 121 3.76 15.72 -11.04
C GLY A 121 3.70 14.19 -10.97
N LEU A 122 3.81 13.57 -9.79
CA LEU A 122 3.56 12.14 -9.58
C LEU A 122 2.14 11.94 -9.04
N LYS A 123 1.58 10.74 -9.21
CA LYS A 123 0.31 10.35 -8.55
C LYS A 123 0.57 9.70 -7.19
N GLY A 124 1.67 8.94 -7.08
CA GLY A 124 2.15 8.30 -5.86
C GLY A 124 3.56 8.78 -5.49
N TYR A 125 3.66 9.81 -4.65
CA TYR A 125 4.93 10.36 -4.18
C TYR A 125 5.43 9.72 -2.88
N ARG A 126 4.55 9.11 -2.07
CA ARG A 126 4.90 8.45 -0.79
C ARG A 126 6.13 7.55 -0.91
N LEU A 127 6.13 6.65 -1.90
CA LEU A 127 7.23 5.71 -2.07
C LEU A 127 8.55 6.39 -2.46
N LYS A 128 8.53 7.60 -3.05
CA LYS A 128 9.74 8.38 -3.39
C LYS A 128 10.39 9.02 -2.18
N VAL A 129 9.60 9.35 -1.17
CA VAL A 129 10.13 9.71 0.15
C VAL A 129 10.78 8.49 0.79
N PHE A 130 10.11 7.35 0.71
CA PHE A 130 10.54 6.11 1.35
C PHE A 130 11.78 5.46 0.72
N GLU A 131 11.96 5.57 -0.60
CA GLU A 131 13.10 5.04 -1.38
C GLU A 131 14.48 5.55 -0.92
N ARG A 132 14.53 6.61 -0.12
CA ARG A 132 15.78 7.11 0.46
C ARG A 132 16.31 6.22 1.58
N PHE A 133 15.48 5.30 2.09
CA PHE A 133 15.82 4.39 3.16
C PHE A 133 16.48 3.13 2.58
N PRO A 134 17.42 2.50 3.31
CA PRO A 134 17.97 1.21 2.90
C PRO A 134 16.89 0.12 2.94
N ARG A 135 17.01 -0.89 2.07
CA ARG A 135 16.14 -2.09 2.07
C ARG A 135 14.66 -1.78 1.84
N THR A 136 14.39 -0.88 0.90
CA THR A 136 13.04 -0.53 0.41
C THR A 136 12.81 -1.01 -1.02
N GLY A 137 11.55 -0.91 -1.47
CA GLY A 137 11.12 -1.24 -2.82
C GLY A 137 10.73 -2.70 -2.98
N ILE A 138 10.63 -3.16 -4.23
CA ILE A 138 10.27 -4.55 -4.52
C ILE A 138 11.42 -5.46 -4.04
N PRO A 139 11.14 -6.52 -3.26
CA PRO A 139 12.18 -7.44 -2.80
C PRO A 139 12.82 -8.15 -4.00
N ASP A 140 14.01 -8.73 -3.82
CA ASP A 140 14.47 -9.77 -4.74
C ASP A 140 13.67 -11.06 -4.55
N SER A 141 13.74 -11.98 -5.51
CA SER A 141 13.15 -13.31 -5.34
C SER A 141 14.10 -14.18 -4.53
N PHE A 142 13.55 -15.01 -3.65
CA PHE A 142 14.31 -16.00 -2.87
C PHE A 142 13.99 -17.41 -3.37
N GLU A 143 15.00 -18.24 -3.60
CA GLU A 143 14.86 -19.63 -4.02
C GLU A 143 14.17 -20.50 -2.97
N SER A 144 14.34 -20.18 -1.69
CA SER A 144 13.76 -20.93 -0.56
C SER A 144 13.50 -20.05 0.66
N LEU A 145 12.74 -20.57 1.63
CA LEU A 145 12.58 -19.91 2.93
C LEU A 145 13.93 -19.80 3.66
N SER A 146 14.79 -20.82 3.57
CA SER A 146 16.11 -20.81 4.19
C SER A 146 16.98 -19.67 3.68
N GLU A 147 16.99 -19.40 2.37
CA GLU A 147 17.75 -18.28 1.80
C GLU A 147 17.27 -16.93 2.37
N TYR A 148 15.95 -16.74 2.46
CA TYR A 148 15.36 -15.54 3.07
C TYR A 148 15.72 -15.40 4.55
N GLU A 149 15.63 -16.49 5.31
CA GLU A 149 15.97 -16.49 6.73
C GLU A 149 17.46 -16.23 6.96
N ASP A 150 18.34 -16.81 6.15
CA ASP A 150 19.77 -16.60 6.23
C ASP A 150 20.17 -15.17 5.86
N TYR A 151 19.49 -14.55 4.90
CA TYR A 151 19.61 -13.12 4.63
C TYR A 151 19.23 -12.28 5.86
N CYS A 152 18.11 -12.59 6.51
CA CYS A 152 17.68 -11.89 7.72
C CYS A 152 18.67 -12.09 8.88
N LYS A 153 19.11 -13.32 9.12
CA LYS A 153 20.10 -13.68 10.15
C LYS A 153 21.42 -12.95 9.91
N LEU A 154 21.88 -12.87 8.66
CA LEU A 154 23.09 -12.15 8.29
C LEU A 154 22.99 -10.67 8.71
N LEU A 155 21.90 -9.98 8.33
CA LEU A 155 21.72 -8.56 8.65
C LEU A 155 21.66 -8.29 10.16
N VAL A 156 21.05 -9.20 10.94
CA VAL A 156 21.01 -9.10 12.40
C VAL A 156 22.40 -9.37 12.99
N LYS A 157 23.07 -10.43 12.54
CA LYS A 157 24.41 -10.81 13.02
C LYS A 157 25.46 -9.74 12.76
N THR A 158 25.34 -8.99 11.67
CA THR A 158 26.25 -7.89 11.32
C THR A 158 25.77 -6.52 11.82
N ALA A 159 24.77 -6.48 12.72
CA ALA A 159 24.22 -5.27 13.31
C ALA A 159 23.71 -4.22 12.28
N CYS A 160 23.31 -4.67 11.09
CA CYS A 160 22.67 -3.80 10.10
C CYS A 160 21.22 -3.46 10.48
N ILE A 161 20.56 -4.38 11.19
CA ILE A 161 19.22 -4.23 11.77
C ILE A 161 19.14 -4.98 13.11
N ASP A 162 18.25 -4.56 13.98
CA ASP A 162 17.91 -5.25 15.25
C ASP A 162 17.02 -6.48 15.01
N ASN A 163 16.11 -6.36 14.05
CA ASN A 163 15.24 -7.44 13.59
C ASN A 163 14.72 -7.14 12.17
N ALA A 164 14.12 -8.15 11.54
CA ALA A 164 13.60 -8.08 10.18
C ALA A 164 12.45 -7.08 9.97
N LYS A 165 11.85 -6.46 11.01
CA LYS A 165 10.88 -5.35 10.81
C LYS A 165 11.51 -4.12 10.15
N LYS A 166 12.83 -3.93 10.24
CA LYS A 166 13.60 -2.86 9.55
C LYS A 166 13.94 -3.20 8.08
N ILE A 167 13.26 -4.18 7.50
CA ILE A 167 13.21 -4.44 6.06
C ILE A 167 11.86 -3.93 5.56
N TRP A 168 11.88 -2.89 4.73
CA TRP A 168 10.68 -2.17 4.34
C TRP A 168 10.35 -2.34 2.86
N TRP A 169 10.29 -3.59 2.43
CA TRP A 169 9.88 -3.94 1.08
C TRP A 169 8.39 -3.68 0.81
N ASP A 170 8.06 -3.52 -0.47
CA ASP A 170 6.70 -3.31 -0.97
C ASP A 170 5.78 -4.50 -0.69
N ILE A 171 6.36 -5.71 -0.61
CA ILE A 171 5.74 -6.92 -0.08
C ILE A 171 6.80 -7.68 0.70
N ARG A 172 6.43 -8.29 1.83
CA ARG A 172 7.35 -9.14 2.59
C ARG A 172 6.64 -10.32 3.26
N LEU A 173 7.37 -11.40 3.45
CA LEU A 173 7.04 -12.39 4.47
C LEU A 173 7.18 -11.72 5.85
N HIS A 174 6.11 -11.71 6.64
CA HIS A 174 6.18 -11.07 7.94
C HIS A 174 7.07 -11.91 8.88
N PRO A 175 7.97 -11.27 9.65
CA PRO A 175 8.95 -12.00 10.46
C PRO A 175 8.35 -12.66 11.71
N PHE A 176 7.17 -12.24 12.15
CA PHE A 176 6.54 -12.75 13.39
C PHE A 176 5.13 -13.30 13.19
N PHE A 177 4.52 -13.04 12.05
CA PHE A 177 3.17 -13.47 11.72
C PHE A 177 3.26 -14.31 10.46
N ASP A 178 2.43 -15.34 10.36
CA ASP A 178 2.39 -16.21 9.19
C ASP A 178 1.53 -15.57 8.09
N THR A 179 1.99 -14.39 7.66
CA THR A 179 1.31 -13.54 6.70
C THR A 179 2.27 -13.04 5.65
N LEU A 180 1.79 -12.87 4.42
CA LEU A 180 2.38 -11.93 3.48
C LEU A 180 1.81 -10.54 3.74
N GLU A 181 2.69 -9.58 3.94
CA GLU A 181 2.34 -8.19 4.20
C GLU A 181 2.63 -7.35 2.96
N VAL A 182 1.58 -6.85 2.31
CA VAL A 182 1.66 -5.90 1.19
C VAL A 182 1.67 -4.48 1.74
N ARG A 183 2.66 -3.68 1.35
CA ARG A 183 2.98 -2.36 1.93
C ARG A 183 3.16 -1.26 0.90
N VAL A 184 2.96 -1.60 -0.38
CA VAL A 184 3.17 -0.70 -1.52
C VAL A 184 2.14 0.44 -1.56
N CYS A 185 0.95 0.22 -1.04
CA CYS A 185 -0.19 1.13 -1.17
C CYS A 185 -0.03 2.41 -0.34
N ASP A 186 -0.52 3.53 -0.89
CA ASP A 186 -0.79 4.72 -0.08
C ASP A 186 -1.98 4.47 0.84
N ALA A 187 -2.07 5.21 1.95
CA ALA A 187 -3.31 5.25 2.72
C ALA A 187 -4.43 5.86 1.87
N GLN A 188 -5.61 5.24 1.90
CA GLN A 188 -6.76 5.69 1.10
C GLN A 188 -7.66 6.60 1.92
N SER A 189 -8.21 7.63 1.28
CA SER A 189 -9.14 8.57 1.92
C SER A 189 -10.45 7.85 2.28
N ARG A 190 -11.05 7.15 1.32
CA ARG A 190 -12.33 6.45 1.51
C ARG A 190 -12.16 5.06 2.14
N VAL A 191 -13.15 4.66 2.93
CA VAL A 191 -13.23 3.29 3.49
C VAL A 191 -13.42 2.27 2.38
N ASP A 192 -14.26 2.56 1.39
CA ASP A 192 -14.51 1.64 0.28
C ASP A 192 -13.26 1.39 -0.58
N ASP A 193 -12.48 2.44 -0.89
CA ASP A 193 -11.20 2.30 -1.60
C ASP A 193 -10.24 1.37 -0.82
N THR A 194 -10.16 1.55 0.52
CA THR A 194 -9.33 0.72 1.41
C THR A 194 -9.70 -0.75 1.32
N LEU A 195 -10.99 -1.07 1.47
CA LEU A 195 -11.49 -2.44 1.49
C LEU A 195 -11.40 -3.08 0.12
N ALA A 196 -11.66 -2.33 -0.94
CA ALA A 196 -11.58 -2.84 -2.30
C ALA A 196 -10.16 -3.24 -2.69
N ILE A 197 -9.17 -2.43 -2.32
CA ILE A 197 -7.75 -2.75 -2.51
C ILE A 197 -7.33 -3.94 -1.64
N ALA A 198 -7.78 -4.00 -0.38
CA ALA A 198 -7.48 -5.14 0.49
C ALA A 198 -8.06 -6.46 -0.03
N ALA A 199 -9.29 -6.45 -0.54
CA ALA A 199 -9.93 -7.61 -1.17
C ALA A 199 -9.19 -8.06 -2.43
N LEU A 200 -8.76 -7.13 -3.28
CA LEU A 200 -7.98 -7.47 -4.47
C LEU A 200 -6.65 -8.13 -4.10
N ILE A 201 -5.95 -7.59 -3.09
CA ILE A 201 -4.72 -8.18 -2.55
C ILE A 201 -4.99 -9.61 -2.05
N GLN A 202 -6.05 -9.81 -1.26
CA GLN A 202 -6.43 -11.14 -0.76
C GLN A 202 -6.69 -12.12 -1.91
N ALA A 203 -7.44 -11.69 -2.94
CA ALA A 203 -7.77 -12.51 -4.09
C ALA A 203 -6.53 -12.87 -4.93
N VAL A 204 -5.60 -11.94 -5.15
CA VAL A 204 -4.32 -12.20 -5.84
C VAL A 204 -3.49 -13.24 -5.06
N ILE A 205 -3.34 -13.06 -3.76
CA ILE A 205 -2.56 -14.00 -2.93
C ILE A 205 -3.23 -15.38 -2.89
N ALA A 206 -4.55 -15.44 -2.75
CA ALA A 206 -5.31 -16.69 -2.80
C ALA A 206 -5.16 -17.40 -4.16
N LYS A 207 -5.19 -16.66 -5.27
CA LYS A 207 -5.01 -17.19 -6.62
C LYS A 207 -3.65 -17.84 -6.77
N LEU A 208 -2.60 -17.11 -6.42
CA LEU A 208 -1.22 -17.58 -6.52
C LEU A 208 -0.97 -18.80 -5.63
N HIS A 209 -1.55 -18.79 -4.43
CA HIS A 209 -1.50 -19.94 -3.52
C HIS A 209 -2.15 -21.19 -4.12
N LYS A 210 -3.35 -21.07 -4.72
CA LYS A 210 -4.03 -22.19 -5.37
C LYS A 210 -3.29 -22.71 -6.59
N LEU A 211 -2.79 -21.82 -7.45
CA LEU A 211 -1.99 -22.21 -8.61
C LEU A 211 -0.79 -23.04 -8.18
N LEU A 212 -0.11 -22.63 -7.11
CA LEU A 212 1.03 -23.37 -6.57
C LEU A 212 0.64 -24.80 -6.12
N HIS A 213 -0.51 -24.96 -5.46
CA HIS A 213 -1.04 -26.28 -5.07
C HIS A 213 -1.40 -27.17 -6.27
N GLN A 214 -1.65 -26.56 -7.43
CA GLN A 214 -1.89 -27.24 -8.70
C GLN A 214 -0.58 -27.48 -9.49
N ASN A 215 0.59 -27.21 -8.90
CA ASN A 215 1.89 -27.22 -9.55
C ASN A 215 2.01 -26.24 -10.73
N ILE A 216 1.24 -25.15 -10.70
CA ILE A 216 1.30 -24.05 -11.68
C ILE A 216 1.94 -22.84 -11.00
N THR A 217 2.91 -22.21 -11.66
CA THR A 217 3.60 -21.03 -11.13
C THR A 217 3.44 -19.87 -12.09
N PHE A 218 3.05 -18.70 -11.56
CA PHE A 218 3.09 -17.45 -12.30
C PHE A 218 4.54 -17.04 -12.54
N ARG A 219 4.83 -16.45 -13.70
CA ARG A 219 6.21 -16.12 -14.09
C ARG A 219 6.89 -15.19 -13.08
N ILE A 220 8.07 -15.57 -12.61
CA ILE A 220 8.90 -14.73 -11.73
C ILE A 220 9.77 -13.81 -12.59
N TYR A 221 9.60 -12.50 -12.41
CA TYR A 221 10.38 -11.50 -13.10
C TYR A 221 11.54 -10.97 -12.24
N ARG A 222 12.60 -10.53 -12.91
CA ARG A 222 13.75 -9.87 -12.26
C ARG A 222 13.29 -8.52 -11.72
N ARG A 223 13.80 -8.16 -10.53
CA ARG A 223 13.45 -6.92 -9.83
C ARG A 223 13.56 -5.67 -10.71
N ARG A 224 14.66 -5.55 -11.47
CA ARG A 224 14.91 -4.40 -12.37
C ARG A 224 13.79 -4.14 -13.40
N LEU A 225 13.06 -5.18 -13.82
CA LEU A 225 11.92 -5.02 -14.73
C LEU A 225 10.70 -4.50 -13.98
N LEU A 226 10.44 -5.06 -12.80
CA LEU A 226 9.32 -4.65 -11.94
C LEU A 226 9.48 -3.20 -11.48
N ASP A 227 10.70 -2.74 -11.25
CA ASP A 227 11.01 -1.37 -10.88
C ASP A 227 10.63 -0.35 -11.98
N GLU A 228 10.70 -0.71 -13.26
CA GLU A 228 10.21 0.14 -14.38
C GLU A 228 8.70 0.36 -14.31
N ASN A 229 7.93 -0.72 -14.07
CA ASN A 229 6.49 -0.61 -13.89
C ASN A 229 6.15 0.13 -12.60
N ARG A 230 6.92 -0.07 -11.53
CA ARG A 230 6.75 0.66 -10.27
C ARG A 230 6.96 2.16 -10.43
N TRP A 231 7.94 2.59 -11.23
CA TRP A 231 8.12 4.00 -11.57
C TRP A 231 6.93 4.55 -12.37
N ARG A 232 6.50 3.83 -13.42
CA ARG A 232 5.35 4.24 -14.24
C ARG A 232 4.07 4.36 -13.40
N ALA A 233 3.82 3.40 -12.51
CA ALA A 233 2.72 3.44 -11.54
C ALA A 233 2.80 4.67 -10.63
N ALA A 234 3.98 4.98 -10.07
CA ALA A 234 4.18 6.18 -9.25
C ALA A 234 3.85 7.47 -10.01
N ARG A 235 4.30 7.56 -11.27
CA ARG A 235 4.21 8.78 -12.07
C ARG A 235 2.82 9.01 -12.64
N TYR A 236 2.15 7.97 -13.11
CA TYR A 236 0.95 8.08 -13.92
C TYR A 236 -0.30 7.43 -13.29
N GLY A 237 -0.15 6.63 -12.24
CA GLY A 237 -1.25 5.85 -11.67
C GLY A 237 -1.93 4.98 -12.73
N ILE A 238 -3.25 4.82 -12.61
CA ILE A 238 -4.07 4.11 -13.61
C ILE A 238 -4.25 4.86 -14.93
N GLY A 239 -3.87 6.14 -15.01
CA GLY A 239 -3.97 6.93 -16.24
C GLY A 239 -2.78 6.72 -17.20
N GLY A 240 -1.80 5.91 -16.80
CA GLY A 240 -0.62 5.60 -17.58
C GLY A 240 -0.65 4.23 -18.26
N LYS A 241 0.52 3.84 -18.75
CA LYS A 241 0.78 2.51 -19.30
C LYS A 241 1.85 1.80 -18.50
N LEU A 242 1.67 0.50 -18.27
CA LEU A 242 2.71 -0.38 -17.75
C LEU A 242 3.24 -1.28 -18.87
N ILE A 243 4.39 -1.91 -18.64
CA ILE A 243 4.99 -2.86 -19.57
C ILE A 243 4.38 -4.23 -19.32
N ASP A 244 3.79 -4.82 -20.35
CA ASP A 244 3.52 -6.24 -20.41
C ASP A 244 4.79 -6.95 -20.91
N PHE A 245 5.50 -7.62 -20.00
CA PHE A 245 6.77 -8.29 -20.32
C PHE A 245 6.61 -9.57 -21.16
N GLY A 246 5.39 -10.09 -21.31
CA GLY A 246 5.10 -11.18 -22.23
C GLY A 246 4.92 -10.67 -23.66
N LYS A 247 4.22 -9.54 -23.82
CA LYS A 247 4.01 -8.86 -25.11
C LYS A 247 5.20 -7.99 -25.55
N GLU A 248 6.12 -7.67 -24.63
CA GLU A 248 7.22 -6.71 -24.82
C GLU A 248 6.73 -5.33 -25.28
N ALA A 249 5.58 -4.90 -24.77
CA ALA A 249 4.91 -3.67 -25.18
C ALA A 249 4.38 -2.90 -23.97
N GLU A 250 4.19 -1.60 -24.14
CA GLU A 250 3.40 -0.80 -23.20
C GLU A 250 1.91 -1.04 -23.43
N VAL A 251 1.18 -1.30 -22.34
CA VAL A 251 -0.25 -1.57 -22.33
C VAL A 251 -0.91 -0.62 -21.34
N ASP A 252 -2.09 -0.15 -21.69
CA ASP A 252 -2.92 0.70 -20.85
C ASP A 252 -3.21 0.04 -19.50
N GLU A 253 -2.92 0.74 -18.40
CA GLU A 253 -3.03 0.15 -17.06
C GLU A 253 -4.48 -0.18 -16.69
N ARG A 254 -5.46 0.58 -17.20
CA ARG A 254 -6.88 0.24 -16.96
C ARG A 254 -7.25 -1.08 -17.62
N SER A 255 -6.62 -1.41 -18.75
CA SER A 255 -6.81 -2.68 -19.44
C SER A 255 -6.17 -3.82 -18.65
N LEU A 256 -4.92 -3.63 -18.19
CA LEU A 256 -4.21 -4.62 -17.36
C LEU A 256 -4.93 -4.88 -16.03
N LEU A 257 -5.51 -3.85 -15.40
CA LEU A 257 -6.30 -4.02 -14.18
C LEU A 257 -7.57 -4.85 -14.43
N ARG A 258 -8.23 -4.71 -15.58
CA ARG A 258 -9.39 -5.56 -15.93
C ARG A 258 -8.97 -7.01 -16.18
N GLU A 259 -7.83 -7.23 -16.87
CA GLU A 259 -7.24 -8.57 -17.01
C GLU A 259 -6.92 -9.17 -15.62
N LEU A 260 -6.41 -8.36 -14.69
CA LEU A 260 -6.16 -8.78 -13.32
C LEU A 260 -7.46 -9.17 -12.58
N LEU A 261 -8.53 -8.39 -12.71
CA LEU A 261 -9.84 -8.72 -12.14
C LEU A 261 -10.40 -10.03 -12.71
N GLU A 262 -10.24 -10.27 -14.01
CA GLU A 262 -10.62 -11.53 -14.64
C GLU A 262 -9.79 -12.70 -14.09
N PHE A 263 -8.47 -12.51 -13.96
CA PHE A 263 -7.53 -13.51 -13.45
C PHE A 263 -7.90 -14.02 -12.05
N VAL A 264 -8.36 -13.13 -11.16
CA VAL A 264 -8.75 -13.47 -9.77
C VAL A 264 -10.25 -13.73 -9.58
N SER A 265 -11.04 -13.74 -10.67
CA SER A 265 -12.51 -13.79 -10.60
C SER A 265 -13.07 -15.02 -9.86
N THR A 266 -12.38 -16.16 -9.90
CA THR A 266 -12.78 -17.36 -9.15
C THR A 266 -12.61 -17.16 -7.64
N GLU A 267 -11.46 -16.62 -7.23
CA GLU A 267 -11.12 -16.35 -5.83
C GLU A 267 -12.03 -15.28 -5.25
N VAL A 268 -12.36 -14.25 -6.03
CA VAL A 268 -13.31 -13.20 -5.65
C VAL A 268 -14.67 -13.79 -5.26
N LYS A 269 -15.18 -14.74 -6.05
CA LYS A 269 -16.48 -15.41 -5.78
C LYS A 269 -16.42 -16.28 -4.53
N GLU A 270 -15.33 -17.02 -4.35
CA GLU A 270 -15.16 -17.88 -3.18
C GLU A 270 -14.98 -17.08 -1.89
N LEU A 271 -14.31 -15.93 -1.97
CA LEU A 271 -14.10 -15.02 -0.84
C LEU A 271 -15.31 -14.09 -0.58
N GLY A 272 -16.29 -14.05 -1.48
CA GLY A 272 -17.48 -13.20 -1.37
C GLY A 272 -17.17 -11.70 -1.48
N SER A 273 -16.16 -11.32 -2.25
CA SER A 273 -15.66 -9.94 -2.38
C SER A 273 -16.05 -9.26 -3.70
N GLU A 274 -17.15 -9.67 -4.33
CA GLU A 274 -17.62 -9.13 -5.61
C GLU A 274 -17.98 -7.64 -5.53
N LYS A 275 -18.54 -7.21 -4.38
CA LYS A 275 -18.90 -5.80 -4.15
C LYS A 275 -17.66 -4.91 -4.20
N GLU A 276 -16.57 -5.39 -3.61
CA GLU A 276 -15.27 -4.73 -3.63
C GLU A 276 -14.68 -4.70 -5.03
N MET A 277 -14.82 -5.75 -5.84
CA MET A 277 -14.35 -5.72 -7.24
C MET A 277 -15.16 -4.75 -8.10
N ALA A 278 -16.48 -4.65 -7.86
CA ALA A 278 -17.31 -3.63 -8.50
C ALA A 278 -16.88 -2.20 -8.10
N HIS A 279 -16.37 -2.02 -6.87
CA HIS A 279 -15.75 -0.77 -6.45
C HIS A 279 -14.40 -0.52 -7.16
N ILE A 280 -13.56 -1.54 -7.36
CA ILE A 280 -12.33 -1.41 -8.17
C ILE A 280 -12.65 -0.97 -9.61
N GLU A 281 -13.66 -1.54 -10.26
CA GLU A 281 -14.10 -1.11 -11.60
C GLU A 281 -14.53 0.37 -11.63
N ARG A 282 -15.14 0.84 -10.54
CA ARG A 282 -15.45 2.27 -10.38
C ARG A 282 -14.19 3.12 -10.27
N ILE A 283 -13.19 2.71 -9.49
CA ILE A 283 -11.88 3.41 -9.44
C ILE A 283 -11.23 3.43 -10.84
N ILE A 284 -11.26 2.31 -11.56
CA ILE A 284 -10.72 2.21 -12.93
C ILE A 284 -11.39 3.22 -13.86
N ARG A 285 -12.71 3.40 -13.75
CA ARG A 285 -13.47 4.34 -14.58
C ARG A 285 -13.24 5.80 -14.18
N GLU A 286 -13.34 6.10 -12.88
CA GLU A 286 -13.48 7.46 -12.36
C GLU A 286 -12.16 8.10 -11.94
N GLY A 287 -11.15 7.30 -11.61
CA GLY A 287 -9.87 7.79 -11.07
C GLY A 287 -9.59 7.33 -9.65
N THR A 288 -8.32 7.40 -9.30
CA THR A 288 -7.76 7.12 -7.97
C THR A 288 -7.94 8.28 -7.00
N GLY A 289 -7.59 8.10 -5.73
CA GLY A 289 -7.56 9.19 -4.76
C GLY A 289 -6.64 10.34 -5.19
N ALA A 290 -5.52 10.05 -5.86
CA ALA A 290 -4.66 11.09 -6.42
C ALA A 290 -5.36 11.93 -7.50
N ASP A 291 -6.20 11.32 -8.35
CA ASP A 291 -6.96 12.03 -9.37
C ASP A 291 -7.98 13.00 -8.74
N ARG A 292 -8.66 12.56 -7.68
CA ARG A 292 -9.65 13.39 -6.97
C ARG A 292 -8.99 14.55 -6.22
N GLN A 293 -7.84 14.32 -5.59
CA GLN A 293 -7.04 15.39 -4.98
C GLN A 293 -6.58 16.43 -6.01
N LEU A 294 -6.13 16.00 -7.19
CA LEU A 294 -5.70 16.91 -8.26
C LEU A 294 -6.89 17.71 -8.81
N ALA A 295 -8.06 17.10 -9.00
CA ALA A 295 -9.26 17.82 -9.43
C ALA A 295 -9.70 18.90 -8.42
N ALA A 296 -9.62 18.60 -7.11
CA ALA A 296 -9.91 19.58 -6.06
C ALA A 296 -8.91 20.77 -6.08
N TRP A 297 -7.65 20.49 -6.38
CA TRP A 297 -6.62 21.51 -6.54
C TRP A 297 -6.81 22.34 -7.82
N GLU A 298 -7.06 21.73 -8.98
CA GLU A 298 -7.23 22.44 -10.25
C GLU A 298 -8.41 23.43 -10.22
N GLY A 299 -9.45 23.14 -9.43
CA GLY A 299 -10.59 24.06 -9.26
C GLY A 299 -10.33 25.27 -8.36
N THR A 300 -9.27 25.26 -7.54
CA THR A 300 -9.06 26.25 -6.47
C THR A 300 -7.64 26.82 -6.39
N GLU A 301 -6.65 26.09 -6.89
CA GLU A 301 -5.21 26.21 -6.66
C GLU A 301 -4.81 26.29 -5.17
N ASP A 302 -5.71 25.92 -4.24
CA ASP A 302 -5.50 26.01 -2.81
C ASP A 302 -5.29 24.62 -2.18
N MET A 303 -4.11 24.41 -1.58
CA MET A 303 -3.78 23.17 -0.90
C MET A 303 -4.67 22.91 0.34
N LYS A 304 -5.29 23.95 0.92
CA LYS A 304 -6.26 23.78 2.01
C LYS A 304 -7.56 23.16 1.50
N ALA A 305 -8.04 23.58 0.33
CA ALA A 305 -9.22 22.97 -0.30
C ALA A 305 -8.99 21.49 -0.61
N VAL A 306 -7.77 21.11 -1.00
CA VAL A 306 -7.38 19.70 -1.15
C VAL A 306 -7.48 18.95 0.18
N VAL A 307 -6.98 19.52 1.28
CA VAL A 307 -7.09 18.90 2.61
C VAL A 307 -8.55 18.80 3.05
N ASP A 308 -9.36 19.84 2.85
CA ASP A 308 -10.79 19.81 3.19
C ASP A 308 -11.53 18.73 2.39
N HIS A 309 -11.20 18.56 1.11
CA HIS A 309 -11.73 17.47 0.29
C HIS A 309 -11.34 16.09 0.84
N ILE A 310 -10.06 15.88 1.18
CA ILE A 310 -9.58 14.62 1.75
C ILE A 310 -10.24 14.33 3.10
N VAL A 311 -10.41 15.36 3.95
CA VAL A 311 -11.15 15.24 5.22
C VAL A 311 -12.59 14.84 4.94
N GLY A 312 -13.26 15.45 3.97
CA GLY A 312 -14.60 15.06 3.54
C GLY A 312 -14.68 13.57 3.19
N GLU A 313 -13.82 13.10 2.28
CA GLU A 313 -13.74 11.68 1.90
C GLU A 313 -13.37 10.77 3.08
N THR A 314 -12.56 11.27 4.02
CA THR A 314 -12.15 10.50 5.19
C THR A 314 -13.32 10.23 6.14
N TYR A 315 -14.34 11.10 6.13
CA TYR A 315 -15.52 10.98 6.96
C TYR A 315 -16.69 10.30 6.24
N GLU A 316 -16.61 10.11 4.91
CA GLU A 316 -17.62 9.35 4.14
C GLU A 316 -17.73 7.91 4.65
N GLY A 317 -18.97 7.48 4.95
CA GLY A 317 -19.27 6.13 5.42
C GLY A 317 -18.96 5.88 6.90
N LEU A 318 -18.49 6.88 7.64
CA LEU A 318 -18.37 6.80 9.09
C LEU A 318 -19.73 7.02 9.76
N ILE A 319 -19.96 6.30 10.85
CA ILE A 319 -21.13 6.48 11.71
C ILE A 319 -20.73 7.50 12.77
N LEU A 320 -21.14 8.75 12.62
CA LEU A 320 -20.83 9.81 13.60
C LEU A 320 -22.13 10.32 14.24
N PRO A 321 -22.09 10.72 15.53
CA PRO A 321 -23.26 11.18 16.27
C PRO A 321 -23.86 12.49 15.76
#